data_AF-A0AAF0QFE9-F1
#
_entry.id   AF-A0AAF0QFE9-F1
#
_cell.length_a   1.000
_cell.length_b   1.000
_cell.length_c   1.000
_cell.angle_alpha   90.00
_cell.angle_beta   90.00
_cell.angle_gamma   90.00
#
_symmetry.space_group_name_H-M   'P 1'
#
loop_
_entity.id
_entity.type
_entity.pdbx_description
1 polymer ?
#
loop_
_entity_poly.entity_id
_entity_poly.type
_entity_poly.pdbx_seq_one_letter_code
_entity_poly.pdbx_strand_id
1 'polypeptide(L)' 'MGDYNTIHRGEDRMVGSPVTDAEIRYFNDYLRDTSMTILKHIGRDFTWTNGHTYNRIDWALVNTR' A
#
# COMPACT_ATOMS: atom_id res chain seq x y z
N MET A 1 -2.95 -8.51 -8.90
CA MET A 1 -2.54 -8.56 -7.47
C MET A 1 -1.07 -8.93 -7.46
N GLY A 2 -0.28 -8.25 -6.65
CA GLY A 2 1.14 -8.52 -6.51
C GLY A 2 1.71 -7.87 -5.26
N ASP A 3 2.93 -8.26 -4.92
CA ASP A 3 3.75 -7.63 -3.89
C ASP A 3 4.47 -6.42 -4.52
N TYR A 4 4.15 -5.22 -4.04
CA TYR A 4 4.79 -3.99 -4.52
C TYR A 4 5.83 -3.46 -3.53
N ASN A 5 5.85 -3.96 -2.28
CA ASN A 5 6.66 -3.40 -1.20
C ASN A 5 6.48 -1.88 -1.00
N THR A 6 5.28 -1.34 -1.28
CA THR A 6 4.95 0.10 -1.16
C THR A 6 3.81 0.36 -0.18
N ILE A 7 3.83 1.55 0.43
CA ILE A 7 2.81 2.02 1.36
C ILE A 7 1.91 3.05 0.66
N HIS A 8 0.58 2.93 0.80
CA HIS A 8 -0.39 3.86 0.21
C HIS A 8 -0.79 4.98 1.20
N ARG A 9 -0.92 4.66 2.49
CA ARG A 9 -1.27 5.58 3.57
C ARG A 9 -0.56 5.22 4.87
N GLY A 10 -0.51 6.15 5.82
CA GLY A 10 0.16 5.94 7.11
C GLY A 10 -0.41 4.74 7.88
N GLU A 11 -1.70 4.48 7.76
CA GLU A 11 -2.40 3.38 8.44
C GLU A 11 -2.03 1.99 7.89
N ASP A 12 -1.43 1.93 6.70
CA ASP A 12 -0.97 0.66 6.11
C ASP A 12 0.27 0.11 6.84
N ARG A 13 0.83 0.83 7.81
CA ARG A 13 1.84 0.35 8.76
C ARG A 13 1.35 0.49 10.19
N MET A 14 0.99 -0.62 10.81
CA MET A 14 0.62 -0.68 12.22
C MET A 14 1.82 -1.18 13.02
N VAL A 15 2.41 -0.29 13.82
CA VAL A 15 3.62 -0.49 14.64
C VAL A 15 4.94 -0.40 13.86
N GLY A 16 5.86 0.45 14.33
CA GLY A 16 7.18 0.65 13.75
C GLY A 16 7.50 2.13 13.62
N SER A 17 8.46 2.46 12.74
CA SER A 17 8.75 3.84 12.41
C SER A 17 7.57 4.49 11.68
N PRO A 18 7.31 5.79 11.95
CA PRO A 18 6.33 6.55 11.19
C PRO A 18 6.58 6.42 9.68
N VAL A 19 5.51 6.23 8.92
CA VAL A 19 5.56 6.31 7.46
C VAL A 19 5.84 7.76 7.08
N THR A 20 6.78 7.96 6.17
CA THR A 20 7.14 9.29 5.65
C THR A 20 6.26 9.68 4.47
N ASP A 21 6.09 10.99 4.27
CA ASP A 21 5.34 11.51 3.12
C ASP A 21 5.97 11.09 1.78
N ALA A 22 7.28 10.91 1.73
CA ALA A 22 7.99 10.48 0.53
C ALA A 22 7.61 9.04 0.11
N GLU A 23 7.49 8.11 1.08
CA GLU A 23 7.05 6.72 0.82
C GLU A 23 5.65 6.70 0.20
N ILE A 24 4.73 7.49 0.78
CA ILE A 24 3.33 7.59 0.35
C ILE A 24 3.22 8.26 -1.01
N ARG A 25 3.92 9.40 -1.19
CA ARG A 25 3.85 10.21 -2.40
C ARG A 25 4.28 9.44 -3.63
N TYR A 26 5.38 8.69 -3.53
CA TYR A 26 5.89 7.90 -4.65
C TYR A 26 4.82 6.94 -5.21
N PHE A 27 4.16 6.18 -4.32
CA PHE A 27 3.17 5.21 -4.76
C PHE A 27 1.87 5.87 -5.26
N ASN A 28 1.45 6.96 -4.62
CA ASN A 28 0.27 7.72 -5.06
C ASN A 28 0.47 8.42 -6.41
N ASP A 29 1.68 8.95 -6.67
CA ASP A 29 2.04 9.52 -7.96
C ASP A 29 2.00 8.43 -9.04
N TYR A 30 2.55 7.23 -8.78
CA TYR A 30 2.45 6.09 -9.69
C TYR A 30 1.01 5.71 -10.04
N LEU A 31 0.12 5.58 -9.04
CA LEU A 31 -1.29 5.25 -9.27
C LEU A 31 -1.98 6.29 -10.15
N ARG A 32 -1.75 7.57 -9.88
CA ARG A 32 -2.31 8.68 -10.66
C ARG A 32 -1.78 8.66 -12.10
N ASP A 33 -0.47 8.60 -12.27
CA ASP A 33 0.19 8.77 -13.56
C ASP A 33 -0.12 7.60 -14.51
N THR A 34 -0.34 6.40 -13.96
CA THR A 34 -0.74 5.21 -14.72
C THR A 34 -2.26 5.03 -14.85
N SER A 35 -3.06 5.87 -14.18
CA SER A 35 -4.52 5.71 -14.07
C SER A 35 -4.93 4.32 -13.54
N MET A 36 -4.17 3.86 -12.56
CA MET A 36 -4.46 2.65 -11.80
C MET A 36 -5.16 3.02 -10.50
N THR A 37 -6.12 2.20 -10.07
CA THR A 37 -6.75 2.34 -8.76
C THR A 37 -6.62 1.07 -7.94
N ILE A 38 -6.56 1.23 -6.63
CA ILE A 38 -6.50 0.11 -5.69
C ILE A 38 -7.89 -0.53 -5.62
N LEU A 39 -7.99 -1.81 -5.96
CA LEU A 39 -9.18 -2.60 -5.77
C LEU A 39 -9.47 -2.72 -4.27
N LYS A 40 -10.72 -2.47 -3.88
CA LYS A 40 -11.16 -2.67 -2.50
C LYS A 40 -11.01 -4.15 -2.13
N HIS A 41 -10.40 -4.42 -0.98
CA HIS A 41 -10.32 -5.77 -0.42
C HIS A 41 -11.34 -5.93 0.72
N ILE A 42 -11.70 -7.18 1.00
CA ILE A 42 -12.51 -7.58 2.16
C ILE A 42 -11.67 -8.60 2.94
N GLY A 43 -11.50 -8.41 4.25
CA GLY A 43 -10.78 -9.35 5.10
C GLY A 43 -9.64 -8.71 5.88
N ARG A 44 -8.44 -9.27 5.77
CA ARG A 44 -7.27 -8.84 6.54
C ARG A 44 -6.73 -7.50 6.06
N ASP A 45 -6.59 -6.56 6.98
CA ASP A 45 -6.07 -5.22 6.68
C ASP A 45 -4.58 -5.20 6.32
N PHE A 46 -3.80 -6.18 6.80
CA PHE A 46 -2.35 -6.28 6.55
C PHE A 46 -2.01 -7.57 5.82
N THR A 47 -1.01 -7.49 4.95
CA THR A 47 -0.62 -8.59 4.05
C THR A 47 0.75 -9.16 4.37
N TRP A 48 1.57 -8.42 5.14
CA TRP A 48 2.89 -8.85 5.57
C TRP A 48 3.19 -8.47 7.02
N THR A 49 3.96 -9.31 7.71
CA THR A 49 4.53 -8.99 9.03
C THR A 49 5.90 -9.65 9.22
N ASN A 50 6.77 -8.98 9.97
CA ASN A 50 8.02 -9.56 10.50
C ASN A 50 7.89 -10.00 11.96
N GLY A 51 6.68 -10.06 12.52
CA GLY A 51 6.42 -10.37 13.92
C GLY A 51 6.35 -9.15 14.85
N HIS A 52 6.77 -7.96 14.38
CA HIS A 52 6.72 -6.72 15.16
C HIS A 52 5.97 -5.58 14.45
N THR A 53 6.15 -5.48 13.14
CA THR A 53 5.47 -4.52 12.28
C THR A 53 4.48 -5.25 11.38
N TYR A 54 3.29 -4.67 11.22
CA TYR A 54 2.29 -5.14 10.28
C TYR A 54 2.21 -4.14 9.14
N ASN A 55 2.45 -4.60 7.92
CA ASN A 55 2.39 -3.78 6.72
C ASN A 55 1.34 -4.31 5.75
N ARG A 56 0.68 -3.40 5.04
CA ARG A 56 -0.07 -3.70 3.82
C ARG A 56 0.78 -3.27 2.63
N ILE A 57 1.33 -4.24 1.91
CA ILE A 57 2.25 -4.02 0.79
C ILE A 57 1.91 -4.86 -0.46
N ASP A 58 0.96 -5.78 -0.33
CA ASP A 58 0.37 -6.49 -1.46
C ASP A 58 -0.85 -5.72 -1.95
N TRP A 59 -0.83 -5.31 -3.22
CA TRP A 59 -1.88 -4.50 -3.81
C TRP A 59 -2.53 -5.22 -4.99
N ALA A 60 -3.84 -5.06 -5.11
CA ALA A 60 -4.57 -5.37 -6.32
C ALA A 60 -4.89 -4.05 -7.02
N LEU A 61 -4.26 -3.82 -8.17
CA LEU A 61 -4.47 -2.63 -8.97
C LEU A 61 -5.32 -2.96 -10.20
N VAL A 62 -6.21 -2.06 -10.58
CA VAL A 62 -7.04 -2.16 -11.79
C VAL A 62 -6.91 -0.87 -12.59
N ASN A 63 -6.85 -1.00 -13.92
CA ASN A 63 -6.86 0.13 -14.83
C ASN A 63 -8.25 0.74 -14.85
N THR A 64 -8.35 2.06 -14.73
CA THR A 64 -9.63 2.80 -14.73
C THR A 64 -9.87 3.57 -16.03
N ARG A 65 -9.08 3.32 -17.07
CA ARG A 65 -9.30 3.84 -18.43
C ARG A 65 -10.07 2.87 -19.31
#